data_AF-A0A3T1CLB5-F1
#
_entry.id   AF-A0A3T1CLB5-F1
#
_cell.length_a   1.000
_cell.length_b   1.000
_cell.length_c   1.000
_cell.angle_alpha   90.00
_cell.angle_beta   90.00
_cell.angle_gamma   90.00
#
_symmetry.space_group_name_H-M   'P 1'
#
loop_
_entity.id
_entity.type
_entity.pdbx_description
1 polymer ?
#
loop_
_entity_poly.entity_id
_entity_poly.type
_entity_poly.pdbx_seq_one_letter_code
_entity_poly.pdbx_strand_id
1 'polypeptide(L)' 'MARIVDKETRCQRIAALIASGRGVCESCREIGISEKTFYRWRAERQSNATPVA' A
#
# COMPACT_ATOMS: atom_id res chain seq x y z
N MET A 1 11.45 6.13 13.84
CA MET A 1 10.53 5.49 12.86
C MET A 1 11.38 4.82 11.80
N ALA A 2 11.37 3.50 11.71
CA ALA A 2 12.15 2.78 10.70
C ALA A 2 11.67 3.19 9.30
N ARG A 3 12.59 3.72 8.49
CA ARG A 3 12.35 4.02 7.08
C ARG A 3 12.05 2.68 6.43
N ILE A 4 10.78 2.40 6.14
CA ILE A 4 10.43 1.19 5.39
C ILE A 4 11.04 1.38 4.00
N VAL A 5 12.18 0.72 3.79
CA VAL A 5 13.03 0.85 2.60
C VAL A 5 12.29 0.36 1.34
N ASP A 6 11.25 -0.45 1.52
CA ASP A 6 10.60 -1.23 0.48
C ASP A 6 9.09 -0.91 0.38
N LYS A 7 8.71 0.36 0.53
CA LYS A 7 7.29 0.79 0.55
C LYS A 7 6.57 0.41 -0.74
N GLU A 8 7.23 0.54 -1.88
CA GLU A 8 6.64 0.29 -3.20
C GLU A 8 6.38 -1.18 -3.45
N THR A 9 7.36 -2.03 -3.22
CA THR A 9 7.25 -3.49 -3.34
C THR A 9 6.11 -4.03 -2.46
N ARG A 10 5.99 -3.54 -1.22
CA ARG A 10 4.89 -3.90 -0.32
C ARG A 10 3.54 -3.45 -0.86
N CYS A 11 3.46 -2.22 -1.36
CA CYS A 11 2.23 -1.69 -1.93
C CYS A 11 1.82 -2.44 -3.21
N GLN A 12 2.78 -2.84 -4.04
CA GLN A 12 2.55 -3.69 -5.22
C GLN A 12 2.08 -5.10 -4.83
N ARG A 13 2.71 -5.73 -3.84
CA ARG A 13 2.25 -7.03 -3.33
C ARG A 13 0.83 -6.98 -2.81
N ILE A 14 0.49 -5.95 -2.03
CA ILE A 14 -0.88 -5.76 -1.53
C ILE A 14 -1.85 -5.53 -2.70
N ALA A 15 -1.48 -4.72 -3.69
CA ALA A 15 -2.30 -4.52 -4.89
C ALA A 15 -2.51 -5.82 -5.69
N ALA A 16 -1.48 -6.66 -5.81
CA ALA A 16 -1.58 -7.96 -6.47
C ALA A 16 -2.48 -8.94 -5.71
N LEU A 17 -2.36 -8.99 -4.38
CA LEU A 17 -3.24 -9.80 -3.53
C LEU A 17 -4.71 -9.35 -3.65
N ILE A 18 -4.94 -8.03 -3.65
CA ILE A 18 -6.28 -7.45 -3.86
C ILE A 18 -6.82 -7.80 -5.25
N ALA A 19 -5.99 -7.68 -6.29
CA ALA A 19 -6.37 -8.06 -7.66
C ALA A 19 -6.69 -9.56 -7.78
N SER A 20 -6.06 -10.40 -6.95
CA SER A 20 -6.36 -11.83 -6.84
C SER A 20 -7.63 -12.13 -6.03
N GLY A 21 -8.35 -11.12 -5.54
CA GLY A 21 -9.59 -11.26 -4.77
C GLY A 21 -9.43 -11.29 -3.25
N ARG A 22 -8.21 -11.08 -2.71
CA ARG A 22 -7.99 -11.00 -1.25
C ARG A 22 -8.37 -9.63 -0.71
N GLY A 23 -8.84 -9.58 0.53
CA GLY A 23 -9.13 -8.33 1.20
C GLY A 23 -7.87 -7.50 1.51
N VAL A 24 -8.03 -6.18 1.58
CA VAL A 24 -6.96 -5.25 2.02
C VAL A 24 -6.43 -5.64 3.40
N CYS A 25 -7.31 -5.94 4.37
CA CYS A 25 -6.91 -6.31 5.74
C CYS A 25 -6.05 -7.59 5.77
N GLU A 26 -6.46 -8.63 5.04
CA GLU A 26 -5.69 -9.88 4.95
C GLU A 26 -4.32 -9.64 4.34
N SER A 27 -4.28 -8.91 3.22
CA SER A 27 -3.04 -8.59 2.51
C SER A 27 -2.08 -7.77 3.38
N CYS A 28 -2.63 -6.84 4.16
CA CYS A 28 -1.90 -6.01 5.11
C CYS A 28 -1.26 -6.85 6.22
N ARG A 29 -2.03 -7.82 6.76
CA ARG A 29 -1.59 -8.75 7.79
C ARG A 29 -0.52 -9.72 7.29
N GLU A 30 -0.67 -10.23 6.06
CA GLU A 30 0.30 -11.12 5.41
C GLU A 30 1.65 -10.42 5.19
N ILE A 31 1.62 -9.14 4.80
CA ILE A 31 2.81 -8.32 4.52
C ILE A 31 3.42 -7.73 5.81
N GLY A 32 2.72 -7.83 6.94
CA GLY A 32 3.19 -7.32 8.24
C GLY A 32 3.22 -5.79 8.30
N ILE A 33 2.31 -5.11 7.61
CA ILE A 33 2.11 -3.66 7.77
C ILE A 33 0.75 -3.38 8.41
N SER A 34 0.59 -2.18 8.98
CA SER A 34 -0.70 -1.74 9.49
C SER A 34 -1.51 -1.09 8.37
N GLU A 35 -2.83 -1.24 8.42
CA GLU A 35 -3.75 -0.63 7.44
C GLU A 35 -3.55 0.88 7.36
N LYS A 36 -3.33 1.52 8.50
CA LYS A 36 -3.02 2.96 8.58
C LYS A 36 -1.80 3.34 7.73
N THR A 37 -0.76 2.51 7.72
CA THR A 37 0.45 2.72 6.90
C THR A 37 0.14 2.54 5.42
N PHE A 38 -0.64 1.51 5.07
CA PHE A 38 -1.08 1.28 3.71
C PHE A 38 -1.93 2.43 3.15
N TYR A 39 -2.93 2.88 3.90
CA TYR A 39 -3.77 4.03 3.50
C TYR A 39 -2.96 5.31 3.36
N ARG A 40 -2.00 5.56 4.26
CA ARG A 40 -1.11 6.72 4.16
C ARG A 40 -0.28 6.68 2.88
N TRP A 41 0.36 5.55 2.56
CA TRP A 41 1.11 5.39 1.33
C TRP A 41 0.25 5.49 0.07
N ARG A 42 -0.99 5.00 0.13
CA ARG A 42 -1.96 5.12 -0.97
C ARG A 42 -2.38 6.58 -1.20
N ALA A 43 -2.57 7.35 -0.12
CA ALA A 43 -2.86 8.78 -0.21
C ALA A 43 -1.67 9.56 -0.76
N GLU A 44 -0.44 9.28 -0.30
CA GLU A 44 0.79 9.85 -0.86
C GLU A 44 0.94 9.52 -2.36
N ARG A 45 0.60 8.29 -2.79
CA ARG A 45 0.60 7.88 -4.20
C ARG A 45 -0.47 8.60 -5.02
N GLN A 46 -1.69 8.76 -4.51
CA GLN A 46 -2.75 9.51 -5.20
C GLN A 46 -2.41 10.99 -5.32
N SER A 47 -1.85 11.60 -4.27
CA SER A 47 -1.39 13.00 -4.32
C SER A 47 -0.27 13.22 -5.34
N ASN A 48 0.51 12.18 -5.66
CA ASN A 48 1.56 12.22 -6.67
C ASN A 48 1.10 11.75 -8.06
N ALA A 49 -0.12 11.18 -8.18
CA ALA A 49 -0.70 10.69 -9.42
C ALA A 49 -1.70 11.66 -10.05
N THR A 50 -1.94 12.82 -9.42
CA THR A 50 -2.71 13.91 -10.01
C THR A 50 -1.75 14.93 -10.63
N PRO A 51 -1.45 14.88 -11.95
CA PRO A 51 -1.20 16.13 -12.66
C PRO A 51 -2.53 16.89 -12.64
N VAL A 52 -2.61 17.91 -11.79
CA VAL A 52 -3.65 18.92 -11.93
C VAL A 52 -3.47 19.54 -13.32
N ALA A 53 -4.48 19.37 -14.16
CA ALA A 53 -4.66 20.08 -15.42
C ALA A 53 -5.67 21.20 -15.19
#